data_AF-A0A730GPR6-F1
#
_entry.id   AF-A0A730GPR6-F1
#
_cell.length_a   1.000
_cell.length_b   1.000
_cell.length_c   1.000
_cell.angle_alpha   90.00
_cell.angle_beta   90.00
_cell.angle_gamma   90.00
#
_symmetry.space_group_name_H-M   'P 1'
#
loop_
_entity.id
_entity.type
_entity.pdbx_description
1 polymer ?
#
loop_
_entity_poly.entity_id
_entity_poly.type
_entity_poly.pdbx_seq_one_letter_code
_entity_poly.pdbx_strand_id
1 'polypeptide(L)'
;MKNLFIAWLSLLLYGCTTFPQAVKPTTGGQPYPTEIYIVSHGWHTGIIAPAHDVNTVLPQLKKRFAQEAQWYEIGWGDKGFYQSQEITTALTLQAMFWSSGAVMHIVAFSGKPERYFAGSEIKSLLLHTNQRNSLMRYLGRSFARDAEGNLIPLKQGIYGDSQFYAANGRYGILNTCNKWTAKGLESAGLTINPSLKLTAGSVMKAITDHRMCLNKYCYP
;
A
#
# COMPACT_ATOMS: atom_id res chain seq x y z
N MET A 1 39.13 19.25 12.08
CA MET A 1 38.75 18.83 10.72
C MET A 1 38.04 17.47 10.65
N LYS A 2 38.49 16.42 11.38
CA LYS A 2 37.79 15.13 11.47
C LYS A 2 36.33 15.21 11.97
N ASN A 3 36.05 16.06 12.96
CA ASN A 3 34.70 16.20 13.54
C ASN A 3 33.72 16.97 12.62
N LEU A 4 34.22 17.84 11.73
CA LEU A 4 33.37 18.50 10.72
C LEU A 4 32.96 17.52 9.60
N PHE A 5 33.84 16.57 9.25
CA PHE A 5 33.54 15.55 8.24
C PHE A 5 32.46 14.57 8.71
N ILE A 6 32.48 14.19 10.00
CA ILE A 6 31.46 13.32 10.60
C ILE A 6 30.11 14.05 10.68
N ALA A 7 30.10 15.35 11.03
CA ALA A 7 28.88 16.16 11.04
C ALA A 7 28.26 16.32 9.64
N TRP A 8 29.08 16.49 8.60
CA TRP A 8 28.61 16.54 7.21
C TRP A 8 28.07 15.19 6.69
N LEU A 9 28.69 14.07 7.08
CA LEU A 9 28.18 12.73 6.77
C LEU A 9 26.84 12.44 7.49
N SER A 10 26.66 13.01 8.68
CA SER A 10 25.43 12.89 9.49
C SER A 10 24.26 13.69 8.90
N LEU A 11 24.55 14.87 8.31
CA LEU A 11 23.55 15.75 7.68
C LEU A 11 23.07 15.22 6.32
N LEU A 12 23.86 14.41 5.62
CA LEU A 12 23.45 13.76 4.36
C LEU A 12 22.48 12.57 4.55
N LEU A 13 22.32 12.07 5.77
CA LEU A 13 21.45 10.93 6.08
C LEU A 13 20.04 11.31 6.57
N TYR A 14 19.77 12.61 6.78
CA TYR A 14 18.43 13.14 7.02
C TYR A 14 17.72 13.50 5.71
N GLY A 15 17.94 12.74 4.64
CA GLY A 15 17.05 12.77 3.50
C GLY A 15 15.66 12.34 3.99
N CYS A 16 14.73 13.29 4.10
CA CYS A 16 13.32 13.00 4.37
C CYS A 16 12.87 11.94 3.37
N THR A 17 12.79 10.68 3.80
CA THR A 17 12.35 9.62 2.92
C THR A 17 10.87 9.89 2.67
N THR A 18 10.54 10.35 1.46
CA THR A 18 9.15 10.61 1.08
C THR A 18 8.35 9.32 0.94
N PHE A 19 9.02 8.16 0.97
CA PHE A 19 8.36 6.85 0.96
C PHE A 19 7.55 6.66 2.24
N PRO A 20 6.26 6.24 2.15
CA PRO A 20 5.41 6.09 3.31
C PRO A 20 6.00 5.07 4.29
N GLN A 21 6.07 5.48 5.55
CA GLN A 21 6.51 4.63 6.65
C GLN A 21 5.30 3.97 7.31
N ALA A 22 5.48 2.73 7.77
CA ALA A 22 4.45 2.02 8.50
C ALA A 22 4.05 2.83 9.74
N VAL A 23 2.76 2.78 10.07
CA VAL A 23 2.20 3.43 11.25
C VAL A 23 1.93 2.33 12.26
N LYS A 24 2.55 2.39 13.45
CA LYS A 24 2.30 1.36 14.47
C LYS A 24 0.91 1.55 15.09
N PRO A 25 0.08 0.50 15.20
CA PRO A 25 -1.18 0.58 15.92
C PRO A 25 -0.92 0.80 17.41
N THR A 26 -1.78 1.58 18.04
CA THR A 26 -1.80 1.71 19.51
C THR A 26 -2.37 0.43 20.12
N THR A 27 -1.81 0.01 21.25
CA THR A 27 -2.27 -1.17 22.00
C THR A 27 -3.76 -1.05 22.37
N GLY A 28 -4.46 -2.17 22.34
CA GLY A 28 -5.91 -2.22 22.57
C GLY A 28 -6.72 -1.82 21.35
N GLY A 29 -8.02 -1.63 21.55
CA GLY A 29 -8.99 -1.32 20.50
C GLY A 29 -10.23 -2.17 20.64
N GLN A 30 -11.37 -1.61 20.24
CA GLN A 30 -12.63 -2.35 20.28
C GLN A 30 -12.58 -3.53 19.31
N PRO A 31 -13.15 -4.70 19.70
CA PRO A 31 -13.06 -5.93 18.93
C PRO A 31 -13.93 -5.92 17.66
N TYR A 32 -14.60 -4.81 17.33
CA TYR A 32 -15.35 -4.63 16.09
C TYR A 32 -14.43 -4.86 14.88
N PRO A 33 -14.56 -6.00 14.19
CA PRO A 33 -13.60 -6.40 13.18
C PRO A 33 -13.95 -5.69 11.87
N THR A 34 -12.96 -5.00 11.31
CA THR A 34 -12.98 -4.54 9.92
C THR A 34 -12.27 -5.56 9.07
N GLU A 35 -12.96 -6.12 8.08
CA GLU A 35 -12.32 -7.02 7.11
C GLU A 35 -11.62 -6.20 6.01
N ILE A 36 -10.36 -6.55 5.75
CA ILE A 36 -9.59 -6.11 4.60
C ILE A 36 -9.10 -7.32 3.83
N TYR A 37 -8.59 -7.11 2.61
CA TYR A 37 -7.96 -8.16 1.84
C TYR A 37 -6.64 -7.69 1.25
N ILE A 38 -5.71 -8.62 1.06
CA ILE A 38 -4.55 -8.43 0.21
C ILE A 38 -4.79 -9.24 -1.06
N VAL A 39 -4.64 -8.58 -2.20
CA VAL A 39 -4.73 -9.19 -3.52
C VAL A 39 -3.33 -9.28 -4.12
N SER A 40 -3.04 -10.41 -4.75
CA SER A 40 -1.82 -10.64 -5.53
C SER A 40 -2.17 -10.91 -6.98
N HIS A 41 -1.64 -10.08 -7.88
CA HIS A 41 -1.74 -10.25 -9.33
C HIS A 41 -0.49 -10.95 -9.89
N GLY A 42 0.12 -11.85 -9.11
CA GLY A 42 1.32 -12.61 -9.47
C GLY A 42 2.62 -11.91 -9.08
N TRP A 43 2.90 -10.74 -9.66
CA TRP A 43 4.14 -9.97 -9.38
C TRP A 43 3.90 -8.74 -8.49
N HIS A 44 2.65 -8.27 -8.43
CA HIS A 44 2.20 -7.09 -7.68
C HIS A 44 1.23 -7.48 -6.58
N THR A 45 1.23 -6.72 -5.47
CA THR A 45 0.23 -6.83 -4.41
C THR A 45 -0.42 -5.49 -4.11
N GLY A 46 -1.73 -5.53 -3.87
CA GLY A 46 -2.56 -4.39 -3.46
C GLY A 46 -3.33 -4.65 -2.17
N ILE A 47 -3.85 -3.59 -1.57
CA ILE A 47 -4.68 -3.65 -0.36
C ILE A 47 -6.11 -3.32 -0.75
N ILE A 48 -7.04 -4.21 -0.45
CA ILE A 48 -8.48 -3.99 -0.58
C ILE A 48 -9.03 -3.61 0.78
N ALA A 49 -9.63 -2.42 0.88
CA ALA A 49 -10.23 -1.92 2.11
C ALA A 49 -11.65 -1.39 1.87
N PRO A 50 -12.53 -1.40 2.89
CA PRO A 50 -13.88 -0.87 2.75
C PRO A 50 -13.84 0.60 2.34
N ALA A 51 -14.61 0.95 1.31
CA ALA A 51 -14.60 2.30 0.76
C ALA A 51 -14.98 3.34 1.83
N HIS A 52 -15.93 3.03 2.72
CA HIS A 52 -16.34 3.94 3.78
C HIS A 52 -15.20 4.27 4.76
N ASP A 53 -14.35 3.29 5.10
CA ASP A 53 -13.20 3.49 5.98
C ASP A 53 -12.11 4.33 5.29
N VAL A 54 -11.79 4.00 4.03
CA VAL A 54 -10.80 4.75 3.25
C VAL A 54 -11.24 6.21 3.04
N ASN A 55 -12.54 6.44 2.83
CA ASN A 55 -13.10 7.77 2.64
C ASN A 55 -12.98 8.67 3.88
N THR A 56 -12.73 8.10 5.08
CA THR A 56 -12.45 8.92 6.28
C THR A 56 -11.12 9.68 6.20
N VAL A 57 -10.15 9.13 5.47
CA VAL A 57 -8.81 9.73 5.27
C VAL A 57 -8.61 10.30 3.86
N LEU A 58 -9.43 9.87 2.91
CA LEU A 58 -9.39 10.26 1.50
C LEU A 58 -10.80 10.62 0.98
N PRO A 59 -11.47 11.65 1.55
CA PRO A 59 -12.87 11.97 1.24
C PRO A 59 -13.12 12.36 -0.23
N GLN A 60 -12.09 12.70 -0.98
CA GLN A 60 -12.18 13.01 -2.41
C GLN A 60 -12.45 11.77 -3.27
N LEU A 61 -12.08 10.58 -2.80
CA LEU A 61 -12.38 9.33 -3.51
C LEU A 61 -13.89 9.08 -3.56
N LYS A 62 -14.64 9.40 -2.50
CA LYS A 62 -16.11 9.38 -2.49
C LYS A 62 -16.75 10.26 -3.56
N LYS A 63 -16.08 11.36 -3.94
CA LYS A 63 -16.57 12.25 -5.00
C LYS A 63 -16.25 11.70 -6.40
N ARG A 64 -15.10 11.05 -6.57
CA ARG A 64 -14.66 10.48 -7.86
C ARG A 64 -15.34 9.15 -8.18
N PHE A 65 -15.43 8.26 -7.21
CA PHE A 65 -15.99 6.93 -7.36
C PHE A 65 -17.37 6.94 -6.71
N ALA A 66 -18.40 6.57 -7.46
CA ALA A 66 -19.80 6.68 -7.06
C ALA A 66 -20.04 6.21 -5.61
N GLN A 67 -21.04 6.79 -4.93
CA GLN A 67 -21.30 6.52 -3.50
C GLN A 67 -21.59 5.05 -3.17
N GLU A 68 -21.84 4.21 -4.18
CA GLU A 68 -22.20 2.79 -4.06
C GLU A 68 -20.99 1.84 -4.02
N ALA A 69 -19.76 2.32 -4.26
CA ALA A 69 -18.57 1.50 -4.16
C ALA A 69 -18.41 0.94 -2.74
N GLN A 70 -18.35 -0.40 -2.60
CA GLN A 70 -18.16 -1.05 -1.30
C GLN A 70 -16.69 -1.16 -0.91
N TRP A 71 -15.81 -1.26 -1.92
CA TRP A 71 -14.40 -1.53 -1.75
C TRP A 71 -13.54 -0.61 -2.62
N TYR A 72 -12.35 -0.33 -2.14
CA TYR A 72 -11.25 0.13 -2.97
C TYR A 72 -10.13 -0.89 -2.93
N GLU A 73 -9.68 -1.35 -4.10
CA GLU A 73 -8.34 -1.91 -4.26
C GLU A 73 -7.37 -0.74 -4.43
N ILE A 74 -6.26 -0.80 -3.69
CA ILE A 74 -5.28 0.27 -3.57
C ILE A 74 -3.88 -0.32 -3.79
N GLY A 75 -3.24 0.11 -4.86
CA GLY A 75 -1.85 -0.19 -5.17
C GLY A 75 -0.96 1.05 -5.11
N TRP A 76 0.31 0.86 -4.74
CA TRP A 76 1.38 1.86 -4.88
C TRP A 76 2.43 1.31 -5.83
N GLY A 77 2.90 2.11 -6.77
CA GLY A 77 3.88 1.63 -7.74
C GLY A 77 4.54 2.71 -8.57
N ASP A 78 5.31 2.27 -9.54
CA ASP A 78 6.09 3.15 -10.41
C ASP A 78 5.22 3.90 -11.42
N LYS A 79 5.47 5.20 -11.58
CA LYS A 79 4.75 6.06 -12.55
C LYS A 79 4.98 5.66 -14.01
N GLY A 80 6.11 5.06 -14.37
CA GLY A 80 6.39 4.59 -15.74
C GLY A 80 5.79 3.21 -16.02
N PHE A 81 5.93 2.28 -15.07
CA PHE A 81 5.47 0.90 -15.18
C PHE A 81 3.95 0.77 -15.30
N TYR A 82 3.19 1.47 -14.47
CA TYR A 82 1.72 1.39 -14.48
C TYR A 82 1.08 2.00 -15.74
N GLN A 83 1.90 2.58 -16.61
CA GLN A 83 1.47 3.39 -17.72
C GLN A 83 1.77 2.81 -19.10
N SER A 84 2.54 1.73 -19.19
CA SER A 84 2.89 1.04 -20.42
C SER A 84 1.87 -0.04 -20.81
N GLN A 85 1.56 -0.15 -22.10
CA GLN A 85 0.57 -1.09 -22.64
C GLN A 85 1.04 -2.55 -22.71
N GLU A 86 2.35 -2.83 -22.57
CA GLU A 86 2.88 -4.20 -22.55
C GLU A 86 3.81 -4.43 -21.36
N ILE A 87 3.43 -5.37 -20.49
CA ILE A 87 4.24 -5.79 -19.33
C ILE A 87 5.25 -6.83 -19.81
N THR A 88 6.43 -6.38 -20.22
CA THR A 88 7.56 -7.28 -20.51
C THR A 88 8.55 -7.29 -19.35
N THR A 89 9.25 -8.42 -19.15
CA THR A 89 10.31 -8.59 -18.13
C THR A 89 11.40 -7.51 -18.23
N ALA A 90 11.66 -7.00 -19.43
CA ALA A 90 12.60 -5.91 -19.69
C ALA A 90 12.10 -4.55 -19.18
N LEU A 91 10.79 -4.27 -19.27
CA LEU A 91 10.18 -3.05 -18.72
C LEU A 91 10.16 -3.07 -17.18
N THR A 92 9.95 -4.25 -16.58
CA THR A 92 10.06 -4.45 -15.12
C THR A 92 11.45 -4.09 -14.61
N LEU A 93 12.51 -4.49 -15.34
CA LEU A 93 13.89 -4.13 -15.03
C LEU A 93 14.14 -2.61 -15.24
N GLN A 94 13.66 -2.00 -16.32
CA GLN A 94 13.87 -0.57 -16.56
C GLN A 94 13.19 0.33 -15.51
N ALA A 95 11.98 -0.02 -15.07
CA ALA A 95 11.26 0.68 -14.00
C ALA A 95 11.99 0.63 -12.63
N MET A 96 12.83 -0.39 -12.41
CA MET A 96 13.65 -0.50 -11.19
C MET A 96 14.83 0.48 -11.17
N PHE A 97 15.30 0.95 -12.34
CA PHE A 97 16.50 1.79 -12.45
C PHE A 97 16.23 3.26 -12.86
N TRP A 98 15.06 3.61 -13.42
CA TRP A 98 14.79 4.96 -13.99
C TRP A 98 13.39 5.57 -13.71
N SER A 99 12.82 5.33 -12.52
CA SER A 99 11.53 5.93 -12.13
C SER A 99 11.57 7.46 -12.01
N SER A 100 10.57 8.15 -12.59
CA SER A 100 10.34 9.59 -12.38
C SER A 100 9.51 9.92 -11.12
N GLY A 101 9.02 8.91 -10.40
CA GLY A 101 8.17 9.07 -9.21
C GLY A 101 7.21 7.88 -8.99
N ALA A 102 6.47 7.92 -7.89
CA ALA A 102 5.48 6.89 -7.57
C ALA A 102 4.03 7.35 -7.81
N VAL A 103 3.12 6.40 -8.01
CA VAL A 103 1.68 6.59 -8.20
C VAL A 103 0.87 5.68 -7.29
N MET A 104 -0.31 6.15 -6.91
CA MET A 104 -1.37 5.34 -6.31
C MET A 104 -2.33 4.91 -7.40
N HIS A 105 -2.65 3.62 -7.49
CA HIS A 105 -3.71 3.09 -8.33
C HIS A 105 -4.90 2.74 -7.44
N ILE A 106 -6.08 3.25 -7.76
CA ILE A 106 -7.31 2.99 -6.99
C ILE A 106 -8.36 2.42 -7.91
N VAL A 107 -8.92 1.27 -7.55
CA VAL A 107 -10.02 0.63 -8.29
C VAL A 107 -11.22 0.53 -7.36
N ALA A 108 -12.32 1.16 -7.76
CA ALA A 108 -13.58 1.12 -7.04
C ALA A 108 -14.45 -0.03 -7.55
N PHE A 109 -14.99 -0.81 -6.62
CA PHE A 109 -15.87 -1.93 -6.97
C PHE A 109 -16.83 -2.31 -5.84
N SER A 110 -17.81 -3.14 -6.21
CA SER A 110 -18.80 -3.70 -5.29
C SER A 110 -18.95 -5.21 -5.52
N GLY A 111 -19.45 -5.92 -4.51
CA GLY A 111 -19.49 -7.38 -4.49
C GLY A 111 -18.31 -8.02 -3.75
N LYS A 112 -18.22 -9.35 -3.81
CA LYS A 112 -17.17 -10.11 -3.11
C LYS A 112 -15.80 -9.92 -3.79
N PRO A 113 -14.74 -9.51 -3.07
CA PRO A 113 -13.41 -9.33 -3.64
C PRO A 113 -12.88 -10.54 -4.41
N GLU A 114 -13.10 -11.76 -3.92
CA GLU A 114 -12.67 -13.01 -4.57
C GLU A 114 -13.37 -13.25 -5.90
N ARG A 115 -14.61 -12.75 -6.05
CA ARG A 115 -15.34 -12.83 -7.31
C ARG A 115 -14.90 -11.73 -8.27
N TYR A 116 -14.68 -10.51 -7.78
CA TYR A 116 -14.26 -9.39 -8.62
C TYR A 116 -12.86 -9.62 -9.21
N PHE A 117 -11.92 -10.09 -8.40
CA PHE A 117 -10.55 -10.42 -8.83
C PHE A 117 -10.36 -11.92 -9.05
N ALA A 118 -11.27 -12.54 -9.80
CA ALA A 118 -11.18 -13.95 -10.14
C ALA A 118 -9.82 -14.27 -10.80
N GLY A 119 -9.16 -15.32 -10.32
CA GLY A 119 -7.82 -15.71 -10.80
C GLY A 119 -6.64 -15.02 -10.08
N SER A 120 -6.91 -14.07 -9.19
CA SER A 120 -5.89 -13.52 -8.29
C SER A 120 -5.85 -14.29 -6.96
N GLU A 121 -4.68 -14.38 -6.32
CA GLU A 121 -4.60 -14.88 -4.95
C GLU A 121 -5.09 -13.79 -4.00
N ILE A 122 -6.09 -14.09 -3.16
CA ILE A 122 -6.65 -13.14 -2.20
C ILE A 122 -6.57 -13.73 -0.79
N LYS A 123 -6.14 -12.91 0.18
CA LYS A 123 -6.13 -13.26 1.61
C LYS A 123 -6.78 -12.17 2.44
N SER A 124 -7.75 -12.52 3.28
CA SER A 124 -8.42 -11.57 4.16
C SER A 124 -7.74 -11.42 5.53
N LEU A 125 -7.98 -10.30 6.19
CA LEU A 125 -7.53 -10.02 7.55
C LEU A 125 -8.65 -9.29 8.29
N LEU A 126 -8.89 -9.67 9.54
CA LEU A 126 -9.80 -8.96 10.43
C LEU A 126 -8.98 -8.04 11.32
N LEU A 127 -9.33 -6.75 11.32
CA LEU A 127 -8.63 -5.72 12.08
C LEU A 127 -9.52 -5.17 13.18
N HIS A 128 -8.99 -5.01 14.39
CA HIS A 128 -9.67 -4.21 15.40
C HIS A 128 -9.54 -2.71 15.11
N THR A 129 -10.28 -1.88 15.86
CA THR A 129 -10.40 -0.44 15.57
C THR A 129 -9.05 0.29 15.47
N ASN A 130 -8.11 0.05 16.39
CA ASN A 130 -6.80 0.72 16.36
C ASN A 130 -5.92 0.27 15.17
N GLN A 131 -5.97 -1.02 14.79
CA GLN A 131 -5.29 -1.54 13.59
C GLN A 131 -5.86 -0.91 12.32
N ARG A 132 -7.19 -0.88 12.19
CA ARG A 132 -7.87 -0.20 11.07
C ARG A 132 -7.43 1.27 10.99
N ASN A 133 -7.51 2.02 12.08
CA ASN A 133 -7.19 3.45 12.09
C ASN A 133 -5.72 3.71 11.69
N SER A 134 -4.82 2.83 12.13
CA SER A 134 -3.41 2.90 11.77
C SER A 134 -3.18 2.63 10.28
N LEU A 135 -3.83 1.59 9.72
CA LEU A 135 -3.83 1.31 8.29
C LEU A 135 -4.41 2.49 7.48
N MET A 136 -5.55 3.05 7.87
CA MET A 136 -6.14 4.20 7.17
C MET A 136 -5.18 5.39 7.15
N ARG A 137 -4.49 5.67 8.27
CA ARG A 137 -3.47 6.72 8.31
C ARG A 137 -2.30 6.44 7.36
N TYR A 138 -1.87 5.18 7.29
CA TYR A 138 -0.82 4.75 6.35
C TYR A 138 -1.26 4.94 4.89
N LEU A 139 -2.47 4.49 4.53
CA LEU A 139 -3.03 4.67 3.20
C LEU A 139 -3.14 6.16 2.85
N GLY A 140 -3.69 6.98 3.74
CA GLY A 140 -3.83 8.43 3.53
C GLY A 140 -2.49 9.14 3.34
N ARG A 141 -1.43 8.73 4.06
CA ARG A 141 -0.06 9.27 3.93
C ARG A 141 0.64 8.82 2.64
N SER A 142 0.14 7.79 1.97
CA SER A 142 0.72 7.29 0.72
C SER A 142 0.41 8.19 -0.48
N PHE A 143 -0.62 9.05 -0.39
CA PHE A 143 -0.99 9.98 -1.46
C PHE A 143 -0.24 11.31 -1.33
N ALA A 144 0.26 11.80 -2.46
CA ALA A 144 0.74 13.17 -2.55
C ALA A 144 -0.46 14.12 -2.62
N ARG A 145 -0.25 15.34 -2.11
CA ARG A 145 -1.27 16.40 -2.10
C ARG A 145 -0.72 17.68 -2.71
N ASP A 146 -1.59 18.47 -3.33
CA ASP A 146 -1.28 19.83 -3.77
C ASP A 146 -1.17 20.80 -2.57
N ALA A 147 -0.91 22.07 -2.85
CA ALA A 147 -0.73 23.10 -1.82
C ALA A 147 -2.01 23.33 -1.00
N GLU A 148 -3.16 23.04 -1.60
CA GLU A 148 -4.49 23.15 -1.03
C GLU A 148 -4.90 21.88 -0.25
N GLY A 149 -4.04 20.85 -0.22
CA GLY A 149 -4.26 19.59 0.48
C GLY A 149 -5.12 18.57 -0.27
N ASN A 150 -5.42 18.80 -1.55
CA ASN A 150 -6.17 17.88 -2.39
C ASN A 150 -5.29 16.78 -2.98
N LEU A 151 -5.89 15.62 -3.24
CA LEU A 151 -5.26 14.56 -4.01
C LEU A 151 -5.00 15.05 -5.43
N ILE A 152 -3.82 14.75 -5.97
CA ILE A 152 -3.44 15.14 -7.32
C ILE A 152 -3.85 14.00 -8.28
N PRO A 153 -4.96 14.12 -9.02
CA PRO A 153 -5.36 13.11 -9.98
C PRO A 153 -4.36 13.06 -11.14
N LEU A 154 -4.11 11.85 -11.64
CA LEU A 154 -3.35 11.60 -12.86
C LEU A 154 -4.32 11.01 -13.90
N LYS A 155 -3.84 10.12 -14.76
CA LYS A 155 -4.66 9.50 -15.80
C LYS A 155 -5.62 8.43 -15.24
N GLN A 156 -6.58 8.02 -16.07
CA GLN A 156 -7.44 6.87 -15.82
C GLN A 156 -6.60 5.62 -15.50
N GLY A 157 -7.09 4.81 -14.57
CA GLY A 157 -6.44 3.56 -14.20
C GLY A 157 -6.55 2.50 -15.30
N ILE A 158 -5.87 1.37 -15.09
CA ILE A 158 -5.65 0.34 -16.12
C ILE A 158 -6.76 -0.71 -16.23
N TYR A 159 -7.69 -0.78 -15.27
CA TYR A 159 -8.83 -1.71 -15.31
C TYR A 159 -9.96 -1.27 -14.38
N GLY A 160 -11.20 -1.71 -14.65
CA GLY A 160 -12.36 -1.34 -13.84
C GLY A 160 -12.62 0.17 -13.78
N ASP A 161 -13.47 0.61 -12.85
CA ASP A 161 -13.57 2.04 -12.51
C ASP A 161 -12.38 2.41 -11.63
N SER A 162 -11.29 2.85 -12.26
CA SER A 162 -10.05 3.14 -11.57
C SER A 162 -9.38 4.43 -12.01
N GLN A 163 -8.54 4.98 -11.12
CA GLN A 163 -7.80 6.21 -11.38
C GLN A 163 -6.43 6.16 -10.73
N PHE A 164 -5.44 6.77 -11.39
CA PHE A 164 -4.15 7.04 -10.80
C PHE A 164 -4.14 8.38 -10.06
N TYR A 165 -3.40 8.44 -8.95
CA TYR A 165 -3.08 9.66 -8.23
C TYR A 165 -1.57 9.75 -7.99
N ALA A 166 -1.03 10.96 -7.82
CA ALA A 166 0.35 11.11 -7.40
C ALA A 166 0.56 10.50 -6.00
N ALA A 167 1.65 9.76 -5.82
CA ALA A 167 2.00 9.16 -4.52
C ALA A 167 3.19 9.85 -3.87
N ASN A 168 3.23 9.78 -2.54
CA ASN A 168 4.43 10.09 -1.79
C ASN A 168 5.45 8.96 -1.95
N GLY A 169 6.71 9.34 -2.16
CA GLY A 169 7.83 8.42 -2.32
C GLY A 169 8.40 8.41 -3.72
N ARG A 170 9.54 7.73 -3.85
CA ARG A 170 10.15 7.39 -5.13
C ARG A 170 10.25 5.88 -5.24
N TYR A 171 9.85 5.36 -6.39
CA TYR A 171 10.01 3.96 -6.71
C TYR A 171 11.49 3.65 -6.96
N GLY A 172 11.92 2.46 -6.56
CA GLY A 172 13.27 1.96 -6.80
C GLY A 172 13.44 0.57 -6.21
N ILE A 173 14.61 -0.03 -6.38
CA ILE A 173 14.94 -1.39 -5.91
C ILE A 173 14.62 -1.58 -4.42
N LEU A 174 14.79 -0.53 -3.61
CA LEU A 174 14.54 -0.57 -2.16
C LEU A 174 13.10 -0.24 -1.76
N ASN A 175 12.26 0.24 -2.68
CA ASN A 175 10.89 0.70 -2.43
C ASN A 175 9.99 0.21 -3.56
N THR A 176 9.45 -1.00 -3.37
CA THR A 176 8.58 -1.69 -4.33
C THR A 176 7.12 -1.68 -3.86
N CYS A 177 6.20 -2.06 -4.75
CA CYS A 177 4.80 -2.29 -4.39
C CYS A 177 4.65 -3.32 -3.25
N ASN A 178 5.41 -4.42 -3.30
CA ASN A 178 5.35 -5.48 -2.28
C ASN A 178 5.83 -4.97 -0.91
N LYS A 179 6.85 -4.12 -0.87
CA LYS A 179 7.29 -3.47 0.36
C LYS A 179 6.26 -2.47 0.88
N TRP A 180 5.61 -1.71 -0.01
CA TRP A 180 4.51 -0.82 0.36
C TRP A 180 3.35 -1.63 0.99
N THR A 181 2.95 -2.75 0.39
CA THR A 181 1.91 -3.63 0.95
C THR A 181 2.35 -4.21 2.29
N ALA A 182 3.60 -4.63 2.42
CA ALA A 182 4.14 -5.14 3.69
C ALA A 182 4.13 -4.09 4.82
N LYS A 183 4.40 -2.81 4.52
CA LYS A 183 4.25 -1.72 5.49
C LYS A 183 2.80 -1.42 5.82
N GLY A 184 1.88 -1.61 4.87
CA GLY A 184 0.44 -1.58 5.13
C GLY A 184 0.03 -2.68 6.10
N LEU A 185 0.52 -3.91 5.90
CA LEU A 185 0.31 -5.04 6.81
C LEU A 185 0.90 -4.79 8.20
N GLU A 186 2.12 -4.26 8.29
CA GLU A 186 2.70 -3.82 9.57
C GLU A 186 1.81 -2.77 10.25
N SER A 187 1.26 -1.84 9.46
CA SER A 187 0.32 -0.83 9.96
C SER A 187 -1.00 -1.40 10.42
N ALA A 188 -1.42 -2.52 9.84
CA ALA A 188 -2.56 -3.33 10.25
C ALA A 188 -2.23 -4.25 11.45
N GLY A 189 -1.03 -4.16 12.02
CA GLY A 189 -0.64 -4.88 13.24
C GLY A 189 -0.02 -6.25 13.01
N LEU A 190 0.31 -6.62 11.77
CA LEU A 190 1.06 -7.85 11.51
C LEU A 190 2.52 -7.67 11.94
N THR A 191 3.04 -8.64 12.70
CA THR A 191 4.49 -8.77 12.92
C THR A 191 5.14 -9.24 11.62
N ILE A 192 5.67 -8.30 10.84
CA ILE A 192 6.32 -8.54 9.55
C ILE A 192 7.55 -7.64 9.44
N ASN A 193 8.60 -8.09 8.77
CA ASN A 193 9.74 -7.25 8.40
C ASN A 193 9.59 -6.82 6.93
N PRO A 194 9.17 -5.56 6.63
CA PRO A 194 8.93 -5.12 5.26
C PRO A 194 10.20 -5.09 4.39
N SER A 195 11.39 -4.93 5.00
CA SER A 195 12.66 -4.83 4.27
C SER A 195 13.03 -6.10 3.52
N LEU A 196 12.44 -7.25 3.89
CA LEU A 196 12.66 -8.55 3.23
C LEU A 196 11.53 -8.94 2.26
N LYS A 197 10.55 -8.06 2.03
CA LYS A 197 9.35 -8.36 1.22
C LYS A 197 9.48 -7.87 -0.21
N LEU A 198 10.31 -8.58 -0.97
CA LEU A 198 10.65 -8.23 -2.36
C LEU A 198 9.63 -8.78 -3.37
N THR A 199 8.97 -9.90 -3.08
CA THR A 199 8.04 -10.58 -4.00
C THR A 199 6.62 -10.63 -3.45
N ALA A 200 5.62 -10.72 -4.33
CA ALA A 200 4.22 -10.89 -3.94
C ALA A 200 4.02 -12.13 -3.06
N GLY A 201 4.61 -13.27 -3.47
CA GLY A 201 4.58 -14.50 -2.67
C GLY A 201 5.13 -14.34 -1.25
N SER A 202 6.19 -13.53 -1.06
CA SER A 202 6.75 -13.26 0.28
C SER A 202 5.79 -12.48 1.20
N VAL A 203 4.97 -11.60 0.63
CA VAL A 203 3.91 -10.84 1.32
C VAL A 203 2.77 -11.78 1.66
N MET A 204 2.28 -12.53 0.67
CA MET A 204 1.17 -13.47 0.84
C MET A 204 1.48 -14.57 1.85
N LYS A 205 2.73 -15.06 1.90
CA LYS A 205 3.17 -16.03 2.90
C LYS A 205 3.12 -15.45 4.33
N ALA A 206 3.49 -14.18 4.51
CA ALA A 206 3.48 -13.55 5.84
C ALA A 206 2.07 -13.52 6.46
N ILE A 207 1.04 -13.35 5.63
CA ILE A 207 -0.36 -13.38 6.06
C ILE A 207 -0.77 -14.79 6.51
N THR A 208 -0.36 -15.82 5.76
CA THR A 208 -0.60 -17.22 6.15
C THR A 208 0.09 -17.55 7.46
N ASP A 209 1.37 -17.18 7.59
CA ASP A 209 2.15 -17.43 8.80
C ASP A 209 1.52 -16.74 10.03
N HIS A 210 1.02 -15.51 9.86
CA HIS A 210 0.32 -14.77 10.90
C HIS A 210 -1.00 -15.44 11.32
N ARG A 211 -1.82 -15.90 10.36
CA ARG A 211 -3.07 -16.63 10.66
C ARG A 211 -2.79 -17.94 11.43
N MET A 212 -1.71 -18.64 11.08
CA MET A 212 -1.28 -19.83 11.85
C MET A 212 -0.89 -19.47 13.28
N CYS A 213 -0.21 -18.34 13.49
CA CYS A 213 0.16 -17.86 14.82
C CYS A 213 -1.05 -17.50 15.68
N LEU A 214 -2.07 -16.84 15.11
CA LEU A 214 -3.32 -16.53 15.82
C LEU A 214 -4.07 -17.81 16.24
N ASN A 215 -4.08 -18.83 15.38
CA ASN A 215 -4.78 -20.08 15.66
C ASN A 215 -4.04 -20.99 16.65
N LYS A 216 -2.74 -20.80 16.87
CA LYS A 216 -1.91 -21.74 17.65
C LYS A 216 -1.23 -21.12 18.88
N TYR A 217 -1.62 -19.93 19.33
CA TYR A 217 -0.99 -19.22 20.46
C TYR A 217 0.54 -19.17 20.34
N CYS A 218 1.05 -18.51 19.32
CA CYS A 218 2.49 -18.23 19.27
C CYS A 218 2.83 -17.06 20.20
N TYR A 219 3.32 -17.35 21.41
CA TYR A 219 4.20 -16.44 22.16
C TYR A 219 5.66 -16.67 21.70
N PRO A 220 6.52 -15.63 21.77
CA PRO A 220 7.93 -15.71 21.38
C PRO A 220 8.71 -16.80 22.11
#